data_AF-A0A090KIF5-F1
#
_entry.id   AF-A0A090KIF5-F1
#
_cell.length_a   1.000
_cell.length_b   1.000
_cell.length_c   1.000
_cell.angle_alpha   90.00
_cell.angle_beta   90.00
_cell.angle_gamma   90.00
#
_symmetry.space_group_name_H-M   'P 1'
#
loop_
_entity.id
_entity.type
_entity.pdbx_description
1 polymer ?
#
loop_
_entity_poly.entity_id
_entity_poly.type
_entity_poly.pdbx_seq_one_letter_code
_entity_poly.pdbx_strand_id
1 'polypeptide(L)'
;MKVQRGLSIHKQSGRPNWFCSFRVFNKEIGQWRYVFRSTATADETKAREICRAWHVAALKAGKGELSEDAAREIIARGVADVFLHGNAETLERVTIRGWCAESEGA
;
A
#
# COMPACT_ATOMS: atom_id res chain seq x y z
N MET A 1 10.25 15.60 0.04
CA MET A 1 9.76 14.20 0.13
C MET A 1 10.95 13.26 0.19
N LYS A 2 11.10 12.46 1.26
CA LYS A 2 12.16 11.43 1.31
C LYS A 2 11.82 10.36 0.27
N VAL A 3 12.69 10.16 -0.72
CA VAL A 3 12.58 9.07 -1.69
C VAL A 3 12.63 7.75 -0.94
N GLN A 4 11.51 7.02 -0.86
CA GLN A 4 11.49 5.68 -0.30
C GLN A 4 12.28 4.75 -1.23
N ARG A 5 13.50 4.38 -0.84
CA ARG A 5 14.33 3.44 -1.61
C ARG A 5 13.63 2.07 -1.66
N GLY A 6 13.52 1.48 -2.85
CA GLY A 6 13.03 0.11 -3.03
C GLY A 6 11.59 -0.04 -3.51
N LEU A 7 10.97 1.04 -4.00
CA LEU A 7 9.75 0.99 -4.81
C LEU A 7 9.87 1.89 -6.05
N SER A 8 9.23 1.52 -7.15
CA SER A 8 9.10 2.35 -8.36
C SER A 8 7.85 1.97 -9.16
N ILE A 9 7.29 2.93 -9.90
CA ILE A 9 6.18 2.68 -10.84
C ILE A 9 6.67 2.76 -12.29
N HIS A 10 6.07 1.96 -13.15
CA HIS A 10 6.47 1.80 -14.55
C HIS A 10 5.24 1.76 -15.45
N LYS A 11 5.27 2.52 -16.54
CA LYS A 11 4.31 2.37 -17.65
C LYS A 11 4.95 1.48 -18.72
N GLN A 12 4.24 0.45 -19.14
CA GLN A 12 4.67 -0.42 -20.24
C GLN A 12 3.95 -0.02 -21.52
N SER A 13 4.68 0.03 -22.64
CA SER A 13 4.08 0.28 -23.96
C SER A 13 3.05 -0.81 -24.28
N GLY A 14 1.91 -0.40 -24.84
CA GLY A 14 0.81 -1.31 -25.18
C GLY A 14 0.04 -1.91 -23.98
N ARG A 15 0.34 -1.50 -22.74
CA ARG A 15 -0.40 -1.94 -21.55
C ARG A 15 -1.20 -0.77 -20.95
N PRO A 16 -2.49 -0.97 -20.63
CA PRO A 16 -3.33 0.11 -20.11
C PRO A 16 -2.93 0.52 -18.68
N ASN A 17 -2.40 -0.40 -17.89
CA ASN A 17 -2.17 -0.19 -16.47
C ASN A 17 -0.72 0.20 -16.15
N TRP A 18 -0.56 0.90 -15.03
CA TRP A 18 0.74 1.10 -14.39
C TRP A 18 1.15 -0.14 -13.60
N PHE A 19 2.45 -0.36 -13.48
CA PHE A 19 3.04 -1.48 -12.75
C PHE A 19 3.92 -0.97 -11.62
N CYS A 20 3.87 -1.65 -10.48
CA CYS A 20 4.70 -1.37 -9.32
C CYS A 20 5.81 -2.42 -9.21
N SER A 21 7.05 -1.94 -9.08
CA SER A 21 8.20 -2.72 -8.65
C SER A 21 8.44 -2.43 -7.17
N PHE A 22 8.53 -3.46 -6.34
CA PHE A 22 8.86 -3.33 -4.91
C PHE A 22 9.53 -4.61 -4.40
N ARG A 23 10.09 -4.57 -3.19
CA ARG A 23 10.75 -5.74 -2.58
C ARG A 23 9.83 -6.44 -1.60
N VAL A 24 9.86 -7.77 -1.61
CA VAL A 24 9.26 -8.65 -0.59
C VAL A 24 10.34 -9.54 0.00
N PHE A 25 10.28 -9.77 1.31
CA PHE A 25 11.23 -10.67 1.97
C PHE A 25 10.79 -12.13 1.77
N ASN A 26 11.67 -12.96 1.23
CA ASN A 26 11.46 -14.40 1.16
C ASN A 26 12.12 -15.06 2.38
N LYS A 27 11.28 -15.59 3.28
CA LYS A 27 11.73 -16.26 4.52
C LYS A 27 12.46 -17.58 4.25
N GLU A 28 12.12 -18.29 3.18
CA GLU A 28 12.73 -19.59 2.87
C GLU A 28 14.22 -19.48 2.54
N ILE A 29 14.59 -18.40 1.83
CA ILE A 29 15.97 -18.15 1.39
C ILE A 29 16.66 -17.00 2.16
N GLY A 30 15.97 -16.39 3.12
CA GLY A 30 16.50 -15.29 3.95
C GLY A 30 16.85 -14.02 3.17
N GLN A 31 16.22 -13.76 2.02
CA GLN A 31 16.60 -12.66 1.11
C GLN A 31 15.41 -11.84 0.62
N TRP A 32 15.65 -10.56 0.39
CA TRP A 32 14.71 -9.67 -0.28
C TRP A 32 14.74 -9.86 -1.79
N ARG A 33 13.59 -10.13 -2.40
CA ARG A 33 13.42 -10.23 -3.85
C ARG A 33 12.58 -9.09 -4.39
N TYR A 34 12.86 -8.65 -5.61
CA TYR A 34 11.96 -7.75 -6.33
C TYR A 34 10.75 -8.51 -6.87
N VAL A 35 9.60 -7.85 -6.80
CA VAL A 35 8.37 -8.28 -7.44
C VAL A 35 7.84 -7.14 -8.29
N PHE A 36 7.24 -7.50 -9.41
CA PHE A 36 6.66 -6.58 -10.37
C PHE A 36 5.20 -6.94 -10.56
N ARG A 37 4.29 -6.02 -10.23
CA ARG A 37 2.84 -6.27 -10.23
C ARG A 37 2.09 -5.15 -10.93
N SER A 38 1.11 -5.49 -11.75
CA SER A 38 0.15 -4.52 -12.27
C SER A 38 -0.65 -3.91 -11.12
N THR A 39 -0.78 -2.58 -11.11
CA THR A 39 -1.64 -1.84 -10.16
C THR A 39 -3.12 -1.83 -10.58
N ALA A 40 -3.43 -2.43 -11.73
CA ALA A 40 -4.78 -2.50 -12.30
C ALA A 40 -5.46 -1.14 -12.54
N THR A 41 -4.68 -0.06 -12.63
CA THR A 41 -5.18 1.28 -12.95
C THR A 41 -4.32 1.95 -14.02
N ALA A 42 -4.96 2.73 -14.89
CA ALA A 42 -4.31 3.59 -15.88
C ALA A 42 -3.89 4.96 -15.30
N ASP A 43 -4.40 5.31 -14.12
CA ASP A 43 -4.09 6.55 -13.40
C ASP A 43 -2.76 6.40 -12.64
N GLU A 44 -1.80 7.27 -12.95
CA GLU A 44 -0.47 7.23 -12.36
C GLU A 44 -0.48 7.52 -10.85
N THR A 45 -1.30 8.47 -10.41
CA THR A 45 -1.36 8.89 -9.02
C THR A 45 -1.97 7.79 -8.16
N LYS A 46 -3.08 7.17 -8.61
CA LYS A 46 -3.65 5.99 -7.94
C LYS A 46 -2.64 4.84 -7.88
N ALA A 47 -1.90 4.61 -8.98
CA ALA A 47 -0.87 3.58 -9.02
C ALA A 47 0.26 3.81 -7.99
N ARG A 48 0.67 5.06 -7.78
CA ARG A 48 1.68 5.41 -6.77
C ARG A 48 1.20 5.06 -5.36
N GLU A 49 -0.03 5.40 -5.02
CA GLU A 49 -0.56 5.10 -3.67
C GLU A 49 -0.74 3.59 -3.44
N ILE A 50 -1.21 2.84 -4.44
CA ILE A 50 -1.25 1.37 -4.39
C ILE A 50 0.15 0.81 -4.16
N CYS A 51 1.14 1.27 -4.93
CA CYS A 51 2.52 0.80 -4.85
C CYS A 51 3.14 1.11 -3.47
N ARG A 52 2.83 2.29 -2.91
CA ARG A 52 3.26 2.71 -1.58
C ARG A 52 2.67 1.81 -0.50
N ALA A 53 1.36 1.53 -0.55
CA ALA A 53 0.70 0.64 0.41
C ALA A 53 1.32 -0.77 0.39
N TRP A 54 1.55 -1.33 -0.80
CA TRP A 54 2.22 -2.64 -0.96
C TRP A 54 3.64 -2.64 -0.41
N HIS A 55 4.41 -1.58 -0.67
CA HIS A 55 5.77 -1.47 -0.17
C HIS A 55 5.82 -1.41 1.36
N VAL A 56 4.96 -0.59 1.99
CA VAL A 56 4.88 -0.50 3.45
C VAL A 56 4.48 -1.83 4.08
N ALA A 57 3.49 -2.52 3.51
CA ALA A 57 3.09 -3.85 3.94
C ALA A 57 4.25 -4.85 3.85
N ALA A 58 4.96 -4.88 2.72
CA ALA A 58 6.07 -5.79 2.50
C ALA A 58 7.26 -5.51 3.45
N LEU A 59 7.55 -4.24 3.73
CA LEU A 59 8.60 -3.86 4.69
C LEU A 59 8.27 -4.34 6.10
N LYS A 60 7.04 -4.08 6.58
CA LYS A 60 6.59 -4.54 7.90
C LYS A 60 6.59 -6.07 7.99
N ALA A 61 6.10 -6.76 6.96
CA ALA A 61 6.10 -8.22 6.92
C ALA A 61 7.52 -8.80 6.99
N GLY A 62 8.46 -8.22 6.23
CA GLY A 62 9.86 -8.66 6.23
C GLY A 62 10.58 -8.45 7.55
N LYS A 63 10.16 -7.46 8.35
CA LYS A 63 10.69 -7.22 9.71
C LYS A 63 9.97 -8.02 10.80
N GLY A 64 8.89 -8.75 10.47
CA GLY A 64 8.03 -9.40 11.46
C GLY A 64 7.13 -8.42 12.24
N GLU A 65 6.94 -7.19 11.75
CA GLU A 65 6.18 -6.11 12.39
C GLU A 65 4.76 -5.93 11.80
N LEU A 66 4.33 -6.84 10.92
CA LEU A 66 3.00 -6.81 10.33
C LEU A 66 2.02 -7.62 11.18
N SER A 67 1.54 -7.01 12.26
CA SER A 67 0.38 -7.52 13.01
C SER A 67 -0.92 -7.32 12.23
N GLU A 68 -2.01 -7.95 12.68
CA GLU A 68 -3.34 -7.73 12.09
C GLU A 68 -3.75 -6.26 12.12
N ASP A 69 -3.53 -5.57 13.24
CA ASP A 69 -3.86 -4.14 13.36
C ASP A 69 -3.03 -3.30 12.40
N ALA A 70 -1.73 -3.56 12.28
CA ALA A 70 -0.88 -2.88 11.32
C ALA A 70 -1.34 -3.15 9.88
N ALA A 71 -1.81 -4.36 9.58
CA ALA A 71 -2.35 -4.70 8.26
C ALA A 71 -3.66 -3.94 7.99
N ARG A 72 -4.58 -3.89 8.95
CA ARG A 72 -5.83 -3.14 8.84
C ARG A 72 -5.58 -1.64 8.64
N GLU A 73 -4.64 -1.04 9.37
CA GLU A 73 -4.26 0.37 9.19
C GLU A 73 -3.68 0.65 7.80
N ILE A 74 -2.82 -0.23 7.28
CA ILE A 74 -2.27 -0.09 5.93
C ILE A 74 -3.38 -0.18 4.87
N ILE A 75 -4.33 -1.09 5.05
CA ILE A 75 -5.48 -1.24 4.15
C ILE A 75 -6.35 0.01 4.20
N ALA A 76 -6.77 0.44 5.40
CA ALA A 76 -7.61 1.62 5.59
C ALA A 76 -6.97 2.87 4.98
N ARG A 77 -5.67 3.09 5.26
CA ARG A 77 -4.93 4.21 4.70
C ARG A 77 -4.79 4.14 3.19
N GLY A 78 -4.44 2.97 2.65
CA GLY A 78 -4.28 2.76 1.21
C GLY A 78 -5.58 2.97 0.44
N VAL A 79 -6.70 2.46 0.98
CA VAL A 79 -8.03 2.68 0.41
C VAL A 79 -8.39 4.16 0.40
N ALA A 80 -8.20 4.87 1.53
CA ALA A 80 -8.49 6.30 1.62
C ALA A 80 -7.63 7.13 0.65
N ASP A 81 -6.34 6.81 0.52
CA ASP A 81 -5.43 7.52 -0.38
C ASP A 81 -5.79 7.27 -1.87
N VAL A 82 -6.13 6.04 -2.26
CA VAL A 82 -6.60 5.74 -3.63
C VAL A 82 -7.94 6.41 -3.92
N PHE A 83 -8.86 6.39 -2.96
CA PHE A 83 -10.19 6.99 -3.11
C PHE A 83 -10.12 8.51 -3.29
N LEU A 84 -9.27 9.20 -2.52
CA LEU A 84 -9.06 10.65 -2.64
C LEU A 84 -8.61 11.06 -4.05
N HIS A 85 -7.86 10.21 -4.74
CA HIS A 85 -7.43 10.50 -6.11
C HIS A 85 -8.48 10.13 -7.18
N GLY A 86 -9.56 9.45 -6.79
CA GLY A 86 -10.71 9.18 -7.64
C GLY A 86 -11.90 10.12 -7.43
N ASN A 87 -11.94 10.84 -6.31
CA ASN A 87 -13.11 11.55 -5.82
C ASN A 87 -12.72 12.92 -5.25
N ALA A 88 -13.64 13.87 -5.23
CA ALA A 88 -13.41 15.20 -4.64
C ALA A 88 -13.56 15.22 -3.11
N GLU A 89 -13.71 14.06 -2.48
CA GLU A 89 -13.93 13.90 -1.04
C GLU A 89 -12.93 12.91 -0.43
N THR A 90 -12.69 13.07 0.86
CA THR A 90 -11.81 12.19 1.64
C THR A 90 -12.63 11.15 2.37
N LEU A 91 -12.23 9.88 2.28
CA LEU A 91 -12.69 8.87 3.24
C LEU A 91 -12.04 9.13 4.60
N GLU A 92 -12.81 8.87 5.65
CA GLU A 92 -12.31 8.95 7.01
C GLU A 92 -11.15 7.98 7.23
N ARG A 93 -10.07 8.49 7.82
CA ARG A 93 -8.88 7.71 8.15
C ARG A 93 -8.91 7.37 9.62
N VAL A 94 -9.70 6.37 9.98
CA VAL A 94 -9.78 5.93 11.38
C VAL A 94 -8.66 4.93 11.66
N THR A 95 -7.98 5.10 12.79
CA THR A 95 -7.02 4.10 13.29
C THR A 95 -7.78 2.97 13.97
N ILE A 96 -7.17 1.80 14.18
CA ILE A 96 -7.84 0.72 14.92
C ILE A 96 -8.26 1.18 16.32
N ARG A 97 -7.46 2.04 16.97
CA ARG A 97 -7.85 2.67 18.24
C ARG A 97 -9.11 3.52 18.13
N GLY A 98 -9.29 4.23 17.01
CA GLY A 98 -10.50 4.99 16.74
C GLY A 98 -11.72 4.09 16.56
N TRP A 99 -11.59 2.99 15.82
CA TRP A 99 -12.65 1.99 15.67
C TRP A 99 -13.08 1.36 17.00
N CYS A 100 -12.12 0.98 17.84
CA CYS A 100 -12.44 0.41 19.14
C CYS A 100 -13.12 1.42 20.09
N ALA A 101 -12.70 2.70 20.04
CA ALA A 101 -13.31 3.75 20.86
C ALA A 101 -14.77 4.05 20.48
N GLU A 102 -15.14 3.89 19.20
CA GLU A 102 -16.51 4.06 18.72
C GLU A 102 -17.44 2.91 19.15
N SER A 103 -16.91 1.68 19.27
CA SER A 103 -17.69 0.51 19.67
C SER A 103 -18.05 0.44 21.17
N GLU A 104 -17.42 1.27 22.01
CA GLU A 104 -17.70 1.33 23.46
C GLU A 104 -18.77 2.38 23.82
N GLY A 105 -19.33 3.08 22.81
CA GLY A 105 -20.33 4.13 22.97
C GLY A 105 -21.72 3.81 22.41
N ALA A 106 -22.03 2.54 22.12
CA ALA A 106 -23.33 2.09 21.62
C ALA A 106 -24.10 1.24 22.65
#